data_AF-A0AAD7WU10-F1
#
_entry.id   AF-A0AAD7WU10-F1
#
_cell.length_a   1.000
_cell.length_b   1.000
_cell.length_c   1.000
_cell.angle_alpha   90.00
_cell.angle_beta   90.00
_cell.angle_gamma   90.00
#
_symmetry.space_group_name_H-M   'P 1'
#
loop_
_entity.id
_entity.type
_entity.pdbx_description
1 polymer ?
#
loop_
_entity_poly.entity_id
_entity_poly.type
_entity_poly.pdbx_seq_one_letter_code
_entity_poly.pdbx_strand_id
1 'polypeptide(L)'
;MGCALSADCCGVEPDPEPIPGSPKRGSPEKVHNTMRLTKYFKQFFSEDILEVIVEQSNLYAIQCDTKKPLKLTTKELEQFLGTVVYMSLFGLPSTRMFWNKTCRVSQVADTMTLNRWEAIKKSLHFSNNEERQEENNDPLHKIRPLVTHLTSKLMSIPMGEKLAVDEQMVPFKGKSRLKQYLPLKPKKWGYKILVLAGSDGIPHNLEIYTGRAVHPPELADVGASGNVVLRLAQPIPKQKNYKLFFDNWFTSVPLVLTLAQHGIHCTGTVRGNRLPGVNLMCDAELKRAGRGSFEEKMAMVGETTLHAVKWYDNRSVTLLSDYTGANPVTEVDRWDRKQKVIIQVPRPAVVKEYNKNMGGVDLLDSLIALYRNKIRSKKWYHRLVFHFLDMIIVTAWLLYRRDCEGTGMKKKKQMKLYTFKSHIAESLCKSGKSLHRKRGRPSSKITGQYEEKRRKGPAAPIPVPDVRLDATAHWMIMAEKKGRCKVPGCTGTPKAKCQKCGVHLCFTSTSNCFLRFHTK
;
A
#
# COMPACT_ATOMS: atom_id res chain seq x y z
N MET A 1 -71.56 -31.34 -22.27
CA MET A 1 -71.08 -31.46 -23.67
C MET A 1 -69.62 -31.06 -23.64
N GLY A 2 -68.62 -31.93 -23.65
CA GLY A 2 -68.40 -33.11 -24.49
C GLY A 2 -67.19 -32.80 -25.39
N CYS A 3 -66.12 -33.61 -25.30
CA CYS A 3 -65.07 -33.98 -26.28
C CYS A 3 -64.90 -33.17 -27.60
N ALA A 4 -63.78 -33.10 -28.31
CA ALA A 4 -62.39 -33.57 -28.24
C ALA A 4 -61.73 -33.21 -29.61
N LEU A 5 -60.38 -33.16 -29.67
CA LEU A 5 -59.49 -33.40 -30.85
C LEU A 5 -59.58 -32.39 -32.04
N SER A 6 -58.58 -32.08 -32.88
CA SER A 6 -57.32 -32.68 -33.40
C SER A 6 -56.45 -31.56 -34.05
N ALA A 7 -55.11 -31.56 -33.98
CA ALA A 7 -54.12 -31.97 -35.03
C ALA A 7 -54.39 -31.39 -36.45
N ASP A 8 -53.46 -30.92 -37.28
CA ASP A 8 -51.99 -30.93 -37.35
C ASP A 8 -51.55 -30.06 -38.57
N CYS A 9 -50.23 -29.93 -38.77
CA CYS A 9 -49.51 -29.71 -40.05
C CYS A 9 -48.87 -28.36 -40.41
N CYS A 10 -47.61 -28.52 -40.81
CA CYS A 10 -46.53 -27.58 -41.07
C CYS A 10 -46.61 -26.89 -42.44
N GLY A 11 -45.92 -25.75 -42.54
CA GLY A 11 -45.47 -25.17 -43.82
C GLY A 11 -44.55 -23.98 -43.57
N VAL A 12 -43.25 -24.15 -43.84
CA VAL A 12 -42.21 -23.11 -43.75
C VAL A 12 -41.83 -22.73 -45.18
N GLU A 13 -41.89 -21.45 -45.53
CA GLU A 13 -41.22 -20.83 -46.68
C GLU A 13 -40.83 -19.36 -46.36
N PRO A 14 -39.84 -18.77 -47.07
CA PRO A 14 -38.77 -17.98 -46.46
C PRO A 14 -38.98 -16.46 -46.49
N ASP A 15 -38.40 -15.76 -45.51
CA ASP A 15 -38.34 -14.29 -45.48
C ASP A 15 -37.32 -13.74 -46.51
N PRO A 16 -37.62 -12.63 -47.20
CA PRO A 16 -36.78 -12.04 -48.23
C PRO A 16 -35.59 -11.26 -47.66
N GLU A 17 -34.50 -11.19 -48.44
CA GLU A 17 -33.26 -10.48 -48.13
C GLU A 17 -33.45 -8.98 -47.83
N PRO A 18 -32.70 -8.40 -46.87
CA PRO A 18 -32.84 -6.98 -46.53
C PRO A 18 -31.99 -6.05 -47.41
N ILE A 19 -32.65 -4.97 -47.83
CA ILE A 19 -32.17 -3.81 -48.57
C ILE A 19 -31.02 -3.08 -47.84
N PRO A 20 -29.92 -2.68 -48.51
CA PRO A 20 -28.82 -1.96 -47.88
C PRO A 20 -29.08 -0.45 -47.85
N GLY A 21 -29.12 0.13 -46.64
CA GLY A 21 -29.06 1.58 -46.48
C GLY A 21 -29.93 2.15 -45.35
N SER A 22 -29.52 1.93 -44.09
CA SER A 22 -29.96 2.80 -42.98
C SER A 22 -28.81 2.99 -41.98
N PRO A 23 -28.68 4.19 -41.36
CA PRO A 23 -27.55 4.49 -40.50
C PRO A 23 -27.66 3.69 -39.20
N LYS A 24 -26.67 2.83 -38.94
CA LYS A 24 -26.53 2.11 -37.67
C LYS A 24 -26.51 3.13 -36.53
N ARG A 25 -27.50 3.04 -35.62
CA ARG A 25 -27.48 3.71 -34.32
C ARG A 25 -26.12 3.47 -33.68
N GLY A 26 -25.43 4.58 -33.40
CA GLY A 26 -24.09 4.60 -32.83
C GLY A 26 -23.98 3.74 -31.59
N SER A 27 -22.85 3.03 -31.54
CA SER A 27 -22.33 2.33 -30.38
C SER A 27 -22.40 3.19 -29.11
N PRO A 28 -22.84 2.65 -27.96
CA PRO A 28 -22.70 3.36 -26.71
C PRO A 28 -21.27 3.21 -26.17
N GLU A 29 -20.76 4.35 -25.70
CA GLU A 29 -19.54 4.55 -24.88
C GLU A 29 -18.18 4.43 -25.58
N LYS A 30 -17.58 5.60 -25.82
CA LYS A 30 -16.12 5.77 -25.92
C LYS A 30 -15.48 5.04 -24.73
N VAL A 31 -14.77 3.96 -25.00
CA VAL A 31 -13.90 3.30 -24.01
C VAL A 31 -12.87 4.32 -23.56
N HIS A 32 -13.07 4.90 -22.37
CA HIS A 32 -12.06 5.74 -21.73
C HIS A 32 -10.79 4.89 -21.59
N ASN A 33 -9.70 5.33 -22.22
CA ASN A 33 -8.47 4.56 -22.39
C ASN A 33 -7.65 4.49 -21.09
N THR A 34 -8.26 4.00 -20.01
CA THR A 34 -7.57 3.72 -18.75
C THR A 34 -6.84 2.39 -18.87
N MET A 35 -5.56 2.36 -18.50
CA MET A 35 -4.77 1.12 -18.54
C MET A 35 -5.43 0.03 -17.68
N ARG A 36 -5.23 -1.25 -18.04
CA ARG A 36 -5.61 -2.37 -17.16
C ARG A 36 -5.03 -2.13 -15.77
N LEU A 37 -5.83 -2.30 -14.71
CA LEU A 37 -5.46 -1.94 -13.33
C LEU A 37 -4.10 -2.53 -12.90
N THR A 38 -3.85 -3.80 -13.23
CA THR A 38 -2.59 -4.48 -12.91
C THR A 38 -1.36 -3.84 -13.57
N LYS A 39 -1.53 -3.13 -14.70
CA LYS A 39 -0.44 -2.44 -15.40
C LYS A 39 0.09 -1.26 -14.57
N TYR A 40 -0.75 -0.55 -13.83
CA TYR A 40 -0.31 0.52 -12.90
C TYR A 40 0.59 -0.01 -11.78
N PHE A 41 0.39 -1.27 -11.36
CA PHE A 41 1.25 -1.91 -10.36
C PHE A 41 2.54 -2.46 -10.99
N LYS A 42 2.40 -3.16 -12.13
CA LYS A 42 3.52 -3.84 -12.81
C LYS A 42 4.56 -2.90 -13.43
N GLN A 43 4.25 -1.61 -13.59
CA GLN A 43 5.27 -0.63 -13.98
C GLN A 43 6.33 -0.41 -12.88
N PHE A 44 5.99 -0.68 -11.62
CA PHE A 44 6.88 -0.52 -10.46
C PHE A 44 7.45 -1.85 -9.98
N PHE A 45 6.64 -2.91 -9.97
CA PHE A 45 7.10 -4.29 -9.80
C PHE A 45 7.16 -4.95 -11.18
N SER A 46 8.17 -4.57 -11.97
CA SER A 46 8.43 -5.15 -13.29
C SER A 46 8.85 -6.62 -13.19
N GLU A 47 8.85 -7.33 -14.31
CA GLU A 47 9.33 -8.73 -14.30
C GLU A 47 10.81 -8.77 -13.86
N ASP A 48 11.66 -7.82 -14.29
CA ASP A 48 13.07 -7.76 -13.91
C ASP A 48 13.28 -7.73 -12.39
N ILE A 49 12.56 -6.86 -11.65
CA ILE A 49 12.73 -6.81 -10.20
C ILE A 49 12.13 -8.04 -9.51
N LEU A 50 11.07 -8.63 -10.07
CA LEU A 50 10.53 -9.89 -9.56
C LEU A 50 11.50 -11.05 -9.75
N GLU A 51 12.20 -11.11 -10.89
CA GLU A 51 13.25 -12.10 -11.16
C GLU A 51 14.40 -11.96 -10.18
N VAL A 52 14.89 -10.75 -9.94
CA VAL A 52 15.91 -10.48 -8.91
C VAL A 52 15.44 -10.96 -7.53
N ILE A 53 14.21 -10.65 -7.12
CA ILE A 53 13.70 -11.11 -5.81
C ILE A 53 13.64 -12.64 -5.75
N VAL A 54 13.23 -13.30 -6.83
CA VAL A 54 13.14 -14.77 -6.91
C VAL A 54 14.53 -15.40 -6.80
N GLU A 55 15.47 -14.94 -7.61
CA GLU A 55 16.86 -15.41 -7.63
C GLU A 55 17.48 -15.28 -6.24
N GLN A 56 17.44 -14.08 -5.66
CA GLN A 56 18.06 -13.80 -4.36
C GLN A 56 17.37 -14.53 -3.21
N SER A 57 16.05 -14.75 -3.28
CA SER A 57 15.32 -15.56 -2.29
C SER A 57 15.64 -17.05 -2.39
N ASN A 58 15.85 -17.57 -3.60
CA ASN A 58 16.28 -18.95 -3.83
C ASN A 58 17.71 -19.17 -3.37
N LEU A 59 18.62 -18.27 -3.74
CA LEU A 59 20.02 -18.29 -3.32
C LEU A 59 20.13 -18.28 -1.79
N TYR A 60 19.43 -17.36 -1.13
CA TYR A 60 19.42 -17.31 0.35
C TYR A 60 18.93 -18.61 1.00
N ALA A 61 17.93 -19.27 0.41
CA ALA A 61 17.43 -20.52 0.94
C ALA A 61 18.51 -21.62 0.91
N ILE A 62 19.29 -21.69 -0.18
CA ILE A 62 20.40 -22.63 -0.34
C ILE A 62 21.53 -22.29 0.63
N GLN A 63 21.89 -21.01 0.76
CA GLN A 63 22.88 -20.53 1.73
C GLN A 63 22.51 -20.90 3.18
N CYS A 64 21.21 -20.96 3.51
CA CYS A 64 20.76 -21.35 4.84
C CYS A 64 20.76 -22.87 5.06
N ASP A 65 20.30 -23.64 4.07
CA ASP A 65 20.18 -25.10 4.14
C ASP A 65 20.11 -25.68 2.72
N THR A 66 21.22 -26.24 2.25
CA THR A 66 21.34 -26.83 0.90
C THR A 66 20.35 -27.97 0.65
N LYS A 67 19.84 -28.61 1.72
CA LYS A 67 18.86 -29.71 1.62
C LYS A 67 17.42 -29.22 1.44
N LYS A 68 17.16 -27.91 1.60
CA LYS A 68 15.81 -27.31 1.53
C LYS A 68 15.73 -26.14 0.56
N PRO A 69 15.96 -26.37 -0.75
CA PRO A 69 15.84 -25.31 -1.75
C PRO A 69 14.41 -24.76 -1.80
N LEU A 70 14.28 -23.44 -1.88
CA LEU A 70 12.97 -22.78 -1.90
C LEU A 70 12.22 -23.06 -3.22
N LYS A 71 12.91 -23.11 -4.36
CA LYS A 71 12.32 -23.30 -5.70
C LYS A 71 11.17 -22.33 -5.98
N LEU A 72 11.33 -21.08 -5.58
CA LEU A 72 10.38 -19.99 -5.85
C LEU A 72 10.41 -19.64 -7.33
N THR A 73 9.26 -19.30 -7.89
CA THR A 73 9.09 -18.79 -9.27
C THR A 73 8.49 -17.38 -9.23
N THR A 74 8.60 -16.61 -10.31
CA THR A 74 8.02 -15.24 -10.36
C THR A 74 6.50 -15.27 -10.16
N LYS A 75 5.80 -16.24 -10.74
CA LYS A 75 4.35 -16.42 -10.56
C LYS A 75 3.96 -16.73 -9.12
N GLU A 76 4.75 -17.55 -8.42
CA GLU A 76 4.49 -17.84 -7.01
C GLU A 76 4.86 -16.66 -6.09
N LEU A 77 5.89 -15.88 -6.44
CA LEU A 77 6.18 -14.61 -5.78
C LEU A 77 5.03 -13.61 -5.95
N GLU A 78 4.49 -13.46 -7.16
CA GLU A 78 3.29 -12.64 -7.40
C GLU A 78 2.13 -13.11 -6.52
N GLN A 79 1.86 -14.42 -6.46
CA GLN A 79 0.83 -14.97 -5.57
C GLN A 79 1.09 -14.61 -4.10
N PHE A 80 2.35 -14.71 -3.64
CA PHE A 80 2.75 -14.33 -2.30
C PHE A 80 2.47 -12.85 -2.03
N LEU A 81 2.91 -11.96 -2.94
CA LEU A 81 2.63 -10.52 -2.84
C LEU A 81 1.11 -10.25 -2.83
N GLY A 82 0.34 -10.91 -3.69
CA GLY A 82 -1.13 -10.80 -3.68
C GLY A 82 -1.74 -11.17 -2.33
N THR A 83 -1.26 -12.24 -1.68
CA THR A 83 -1.71 -12.58 -0.32
C THR A 83 -1.32 -11.51 0.70
N VAL A 84 -0.13 -10.93 0.59
CA VAL A 84 0.34 -9.83 1.46
C VAL A 84 -0.57 -8.61 1.31
N VAL A 85 -1.00 -8.29 0.08
CA VAL A 85 -1.95 -7.21 -0.19
C VAL A 85 -3.33 -7.51 0.43
N TYR A 86 -3.88 -8.71 0.23
CA TYR A 86 -5.13 -9.10 0.89
C TYR A 86 -5.03 -9.03 2.42
N MET A 87 -3.92 -9.51 3.00
CA MET A 87 -3.72 -9.45 4.45
C MET A 87 -3.77 -8.02 5.00
N SER A 88 -3.29 -7.04 4.22
CA SER A 88 -3.34 -5.63 4.60
C SER A 88 -4.76 -5.04 4.52
N LEU A 89 -5.61 -5.55 3.62
CA LEU A 89 -7.03 -5.17 3.51
C LEU A 89 -7.86 -5.71 4.67
N PHE A 90 -7.71 -7.00 4.99
CA PHE A 90 -8.50 -7.64 6.07
C PHE A 90 -7.97 -7.33 7.47
N GLY A 91 -6.65 -7.12 7.62
CA GLY A 91 -6.06 -6.57 8.84
C GLY A 91 -6.09 -7.47 10.09
N LEU A 92 -6.14 -8.80 9.94
CA LEU A 92 -6.14 -9.73 11.08
C LEU A 92 -4.87 -9.59 11.95
N PRO A 93 -4.97 -9.80 13.29
CA PRO A 93 -3.85 -9.59 14.22
C PRO A 93 -2.60 -10.45 13.97
N SER A 94 -2.77 -11.67 13.46
CA SER A 94 -1.69 -12.63 13.22
C SER A 94 -1.82 -13.26 11.83
N THR A 95 -0.70 -13.45 11.14
CA THR A 95 -0.71 -14.01 9.79
C THR A 95 -1.27 -15.44 9.74
N ARG A 96 -1.06 -16.25 10.78
CA ARG A 96 -1.61 -17.63 10.82
C ARG A 96 -3.13 -17.67 10.87
N MET A 97 -3.78 -16.60 11.36
CA MET A 97 -5.25 -16.51 11.44
C MET A 97 -5.92 -16.61 10.07
N PHE A 98 -5.27 -16.13 9.01
CA PHE A 98 -5.81 -16.22 7.65
C PHE A 98 -6.08 -17.66 7.20
N TRP A 99 -5.34 -18.65 7.74
CA TRP A 99 -5.54 -20.08 7.48
C TRP A 99 -6.33 -20.80 8.57
N ASN A 100 -6.51 -20.19 9.74
CA ASN A 100 -7.29 -20.77 10.84
C ASN A 100 -8.75 -20.88 10.41
N LYS A 101 -9.43 -21.99 10.77
CA LYS A 101 -10.82 -22.22 10.37
C LYS A 101 -11.77 -21.09 10.78
N THR A 102 -11.64 -20.55 11.99
CA THR A 102 -12.62 -19.59 12.54
C THR A 102 -12.59 -18.24 11.83
N CYS A 103 -11.41 -17.83 11.37
CA CYS A 103 -11.18 -16.53 10.72
C CYS A 103 -10.57 -16.70 9.32
N ARG A 104 -10.86 -17.84 8.67
CA ARG A 104 -10.29 -18.20 7.38
C ARG A 104 -10.65 -17.15 6.35
N VAL A 105 -9.63 -16.66 5.64
CA VAL A 105 -9.81 -15.77 4.48
C VAL A 105 -9.45 -16.57 3.24
N SER A 106 -10.45 -16.99 2.46
CA SER A 106 -10.28 -17.85 1.29
C SER A 106 -9.32 -17.25 0.26
N GLN A 107 -9.41 -15.94 0.03
CA GLN A 107 -8.54 -15.21 -0.91
C GLN A 107 -7.04 -15.39 -0.60
N VAL A 108 -6.69 -15.55 0.68
CA VAL A 108 -5.31 -15.83 1.12
C VAL A 108 -5.07 -17.33 1.18
N ALA A 109 -5.92 -18.05 1.91
CA ALA A 109 -5.65 -19.42 2.32
C ALA A 109 -5.85 -20.47 1.22
N ASP A 110 -6.59 -20.14 0.15
CA ASP A 110 -6.73 -20.96 -1.05
C ASP A 110 -5.70 -20.61 -2.12
N THR A 111 -4.98 -19.48 -1.96
CA THR A 111 -3.91 -19.08 -2.88
C THR A 111 -2.65 -19.89 -2.65
N MET A 112 -2.23 -20.07 -1.41
CA MET A 112 -1.12 -20.93 -1.03
C MET A 112 -1.27 -21.47 0.38
N THR A 113 -0.57 -22.57 0.69
CA THR A 113 -0.60 -23.18 2.03
C THR A 113 0.16 -22.32 3.04
N LEU A 114 -0.21 -22.41 4.33
CA LEU A 114 0.48 -21.68 5.40
C LEU A 114 1.98 -22.00 5.42
N ASN A 115 2.34 -23.29 5.33
CA ASN A 115 3.74 -23.72 5.34
C ASN A 115 4.52 -23.14 4.16
N ARG A 116 3.92 -23.09 2.97
CA ARG A 116 4.58 -22.50 1.79
C ARG A 116 4.75 -21.00 1.96
N TRP A 117 3.71 -20.31 2.43
CA TRP A 117 3.77 -18.87 2.71
C TRP A 117 4.85 -18.53 3.75
N GLU A 118 4.95 -19.29 4.84
CA GLU A 118 5.98 -19.11 5.87
C GLU A 118 7.39 -19.41 5.33
N ALA A 119 7.53 -20.43 4.48
CA ALA A 119 8.81 -20.72 3.81
C ALA A 119 9.26 -19.57 2.90
N ILE A 120 8.37 -19.05 2.05
CA ILE A 120 8.66 -17.91 1.16
C ILE A 120 9.04 -16.69 2.01
N LYS A 121 8.21 -16.32 3.00
CA LYS A 121 8.53 -15.18 3.88
C LYS A 121 9.86 -15.37 4.61
N LYS A 122 10.15 -16.58 5.12
CA LYS A 122 11.42 -16.85 5.81
C LYS A 122 12.60 -16.63 4.86
N SER A 123 12.49 -17.05 3.61
CA SER A 123 13.59 -16.97 2.65
C SER A 123 13.65 -15.65 1.85
N LEU A 124 12.59 -14.85 1.84
CA LEU A 124 12.49 -13.60 1.07
C LEU A 124 13.71 -12.67 1.28
N HIS A 125 14.44 -12.46 0.18
CA HIS A 125 15.69 -11.69 0.05
C HIS A 125 15.71 -10.88 -1.26
N PHE A 126 16.58 -9.87 -1.31
CA PHE A 126 16.65 -8.88 -2.40
C PHE A 126 18.09 -8.58 -2.84
N SER A 127 19.09 -9.22 -2.24
CA SER A 127 20.50 -9.06 -2.57
C SER A 127 21.25 -10.34 -2.22
N ASN A 128 22.39 -10.57 -2.86
CA ASN A 128 23.30 -11.63 -2.49
C ASN A 128 23.95 -11.27 -1.14
N ASN A 129 24.16 -12.27 -0.28
CA ASN A 129 24.84 -12.08 1.00
C ASN A 129 26.37 -12.10 0.89
N GLU A 130 26.89 -12.75 -0.16
CA GLU A 130 28.33 -12.94 -0.38
C GLU A 130 28.97 -11.72 -1.06
N GLU A 131 28.21 -10.97 -1.86
CA GLU A 131 28.66 -9.74 -2.53
C GLU A 131 28.74 -8.52 -1.60
N ARG A 132 28.90 -8.73 -0.29
CA ARG A 132 29.11 -7.61 0.62
C ARG A 132 30.48 -7.01 0.33
N GLN A 133 30.53 -5.96 -0.48
CA GLN A 133 31.75 -5.20 -0.74
C GLN A 133 32.32 -4.74 0.61
N GLU A 134 33.49 -5.25 0.97
CA GLU A 134 34.18 -4.92 2.23
C GLU A 134 34.48 -3.42 2.33
N GLU A 135 34.60 -2.74 1.18
CA GLU A 135 34.87 -1.31 1.04
C GLU A 135 33.62 -0.41 1.12
N ASN A 136 32.41 -0.96 0.89
CA ASN A 136 31.17 -0.18 0.84
C ASN A 136 30.16 -0.67 1.87
N ASN A 137 30.18 -0.03 3.05
CA ASN A 137 29.31 -0.38 4.18
C ASN A 137 27.89 0.19 4.02
N ASP A 138 27.25 -0.02 2.87
CA ASP A 138 25.87 0.42 2.61
C ASP A 138 24.91 -0.22 3.63
N PRO A 139 24.31 0.57 4.55
CA PRO A 139 23.40 0.02 5.54
C PRO A 139 22.13 -0.56 4.92
N LEU A 140 21.83 -0.23 3.67
CA LEU A 140 20.66 -0.68 2.91
C LEU A 140 20.95 -1.82 1.95
N HIS A 141 22.17 -2.40 1.92
CA HIS A 141 22.57 -3.42 0.94
C HIS A 141 21.52 -4.54 0.75
N LYS A 142 20.87 -5.01 1.84
CA LYS A 142 19.82 -6.06 1.80
C LYS A 142 18.60 -5.74 0.96
N ILE A 143 18.36 -4.47 0.64
CA ILE A 143 17.22 -3.99 -0.17
C ILE A 143 17.65 -3.00 -1.25
N ARG A 144 18.96 -2.77 -1.42
CA ARG A 144 19.47 -1.78 -2.37
C ARG A 144 18.93 -2.00 -3.79
N PRO A 145 18.91 -3.23 -4.35
CA PRO A 145 18.35 -3.46 -5.68
C PRO A 145 16.88 -3.04 -5.80
N LEU A 146 16.06 -3.36 -4.78
CA LEU A 146 14.64 -2.97 -4.74
C LEU A 146 14.48 -1.45 -4.63
N VAL A 147 15.21 -0.80 -3.74
CA VAL A 147 15.10 0.66 -3.53
C VAL A 147 15.54 1.41 -4.79
N THR A 148 16.68 1.05 -5.38
CA THR A 148 17.17 1.67 -6.61
C THR A 148 16.17 1.50 -7.76
N HIS A 149 15.62 0.29 -7.93
CA HIS A 149 14.60 0.02 -8.94
C HIS A 149 13.33 0.86 -8.72
N LEU A 150 12.77 0.86 -7.51
CA LEU A 150 11.54 1.60 -7.25
C LEU A 150 11.76 3.11 -7.39
N THR A 151 12.86 3.64 -6.86
CA THR A 151 13.18 5.07 -6.98
C THR A 151 13.32 5.48 -8.45
N SER A 152 13.96 4.67 -9.31
CA SER A 152 14.06 4.99 -10.74
C SER A 152 12.69 5.01 -11.43
N LYS A 153 11.78 4.08 -11.09
CA LYS A 153 10.41 4.07 -11.62
C LYS A 153 9.60 5.27 -11.12
N LEU A 154 9.76 5.69 -9.86
CA LEU A 154 9.10 6.88 -9.33
C LEU A 154 9.57 8.16 -10.03
N MET A 155 10.89 8.28 -10.28
CA MET A 155 11.46 9.43 -10.99
C MET A 155 11.00 9.54 -12.44
N SER A 156 10.59 8.44 -13.07
CA SER A 156 10.06 8.43 -14.44
C SER A 156 8.60 8.91 -14.56
N ILE A 157 7.89 9.08 -13.44
CA ILE A 157 6.50 9.52 -13.45
C ILE A 157 6.46 11.01 -13.85
N PRO A 158 5.65 11.40 -14.86
CA PRO A 158 5.44 12.81 -15.17
C PRO A 158 4.95 13.59 -13.94
N MET A 159 5.64 14.68 -13.63
CA MET A 159 5.40 15.51 -12.45
C MET A 159 4.51 16.70 -12.80
N GLY A 160 3.68 17.13 -11.83
CA GLY A 160 3.08 18.46 -11.86
C GLY A 160 4.06 19.52 -11.39
N GLU A 161 3.77 20.80 -11.65
CA GLU A 161 4.65 21.92 -11.28
C GLU A 161 4.76 22.17 -9.77
N LYS A 162 3.91 21.55 -8.94
CA LYS A 162 3.80 21.79 -7.49
C LYS A 162 4.22 20.54 -6.72
N LEU A 163 5.38 20.61 -6.07
CA LEU A 163 6.03 19.49 -5.41
C LEU A 163 6.37 19.83 -3.96
N ALA A 164 6.38 18.84 -3.08
CA ALA A 164 6.75 19.01 -1.67
C ALA A 164 7.80 17.98 -1.23
N VAL A 165 8.71 18.40 -0.36
CA VAL A 165 9.66 17.53 0.34
C VAL A 165 9.29 17.50 1.81
N ASP A 166 9.09 16.28 2.33
CA ASP A 166 8.84 16.04 3.75
C ASP A 166 9.29 14.63 4.16
N GLU A 167 9.21 14.32 5.44
CA GLU A 167 9.47 12.99 5.97
C GLU A 167 8.22 12.14 6.18
N GLN A 168 8.41 10.85 5.92
CA GLN A 168 7.50 9.78 6.26
C GLN A 168 8.16 8.86 7.29
N MET A 169 7.37 8.36 8.25
CA MET A 169 7.82 7.40 9.25
C MET A 169 7.24 6.02 8.99
N VAL A 170 8.11 5.01 8.81
CA VAL A 170 7.71 3.60 8.72
C VAL A 170 7.75 2.97 10.11
N PRO A 171 6.60 2.70 10.76
CA PRO A 171 6.60 2.28 12.17
C PRO A 171 7.33 0.95 12.36
N PHE A 172 8.31 0.92 13.27
CA PHE A 172 9.07 -0.28 13.59
C PHE A 172 9.62 -0.21 15.02
N LYS A 173 9.38 -1.26 15.82
CA LYS A 173 9.87 -1.35 17.21
C LYS A 173 11.04 -2.33 17.40
N GLY A 174 11.38 -3.13 16.39
CA GLY A 174 12.46 -4.12 16.49
C GLY A 174 13.86 -3.49 16.62
N LYS A 175 14.86 -4.36 16.77
CA LYS A 175 16.28 -3.96 16.83
C LYS A 175 16.79 -3.65 15.42
N SER A 176 17.19 -2.41 15.18
CA SER A 176 17.84 -1.97 13.94
C SER A 176 18.60 -0.67 14.22
N ARG A 177 19.80 -0.52 13.65
CA ARG A 177 20.62 0.69 13.77
C ARG A 177 20.04 1.89 12.99
N LEU A 178 19.19 1.62 12.00
CA LEU A 178 18.56 2.65 11.15
C LEU A 178 17.29 3.25 11.76
N LYS A 179 16.83 2.72 12.90
CA LYS A 179 15.61 3.16 13.56
C LYS A 179 15.81 4.54 14.19
N GLN A 180 14.91 5.47 13.89
CA GLN A 180 14.87 6.82 14.43
C GLN A 180 13.74 6.99 15.44
N TYR A 181 13.91 7.96 16.34
CA TYR A 181 12.87 8.44 17.25
C TYR A 181 12.44 9.84 16.85
N LEU A 182 11.16 10.00 16.47
CA LEU A 182 10.55 11.30 16.16
C LEU A 182 9.43 11.58 17.19
N PRO A 183 9.67 12.42 18.21
CA PRO A 183 8.73 12.59 19.33
C PRO A 183 7.37 13.17 18.92
N LEU A 184 7.34 13.98 17.85
CA LEU A 184 6.16 14.66 17.36
C LEU A 184 5.27 13.82 16.43
N LYS A 185 5.76 12.68 15.92
CA LYS A 185 4.95 11.82 15.03
C LYS A 185 4.09 10.85 15.87
N PRO A 186 2.85 10.50 15.44
CA PRO A 186 1.97 9.57 16.17
C PRO A 186 2.61 8.20 16.43
N LYS A 187 3.44 7.73 15.50
CA LYS A 187 4.29 6.54 15.65
C LYS A 187 5.74 6.99 15.79
N LYS A 188 6.19 7.16 17.03
CA LYS A 188 7.49 7.78 17.35
C LYS A 188 8.72 6.98 16.92
N TRP A 189 8.62 5.65 16.86
CA TRP A 189 9.74 4.76 16.52
C TRP A 189 9.55 4.11 15.15
N GLY A 190 10.56 4.22 14.29
CA GLY A 190 10.51 3.63 12.95
C GLY A 190 11.69 3.99 12.06
N TYR A 191 11.58 3.70 10.77
CA TYR A 191 12.52 4.18 9.76
C TYR A 191 12.05 5.53 9.22
N LYS A 192 12.95 6.51 9.17
CA LYS A 192 12.68 7.80 8.52
C LYS A 192 12.96 7.68 7.03
N ILE A 193 11.99 8.04 6.20
CA ILE A 193 12.13 8.17 4.74
C ILE A 193 11.85 9.62 4.39
N LEU A 194 12.70 10.23 3.58
CA LEU A 194 12.52 11.56 3.02
C LEU A 194 11.92 11.38 1.61
N VAL A 195 10.85 12.10 1.29
CA VAL A 195 10.06 11.87 0.07
C VAL A 195 9.84 13.18 -0.65
N LEU A 196 10.05 13.18 -1.98
CA LEU A 196 9.55 14.19 -2.90
C LEU A 196 8.20 13.71 -3.44
N ALA A 197 7.13 14.49 -3.26
CA ALA A 197 5.81 14.15 -3.78
C ALA A 197 5.09 15.35 -4.41
N GLY A 198 4.22 15.09 -5.38
CA GLY A 198 3.28 16.09 -5.88
C GLY A 198 2.22 16.46 -4.84
N SER A 199 1.58 17.61 -5.02
CA SER A 199 0.41 18.01 -4.22
C SER A 199 -0.77 17.03 -4.31
N ASP A 200 -0.78 16.17 -5.33
CA ASP A 200 -1.70 15.04 -5.52
C ASP A 200 -1.33 13.78 -4.70
N GLY A 201 -0.20 13.82 -3.99
CA GLY A 201 0.32 12.74 -3.16
C GLY A 201 1.15 11.69 -3.92
N ILE A 202 1.42 11.90 -5.22
CA ILE A 202 2.24 10.96 -6.00
C ILE A 202 3.72 11.15 -5.64
N PRO A 203 4.42 10.12 -5.12
CA PRO A 203 5.85 10.22 -4.86
C PRO A 203 6.65 10.16 -6.17
N HIS A 204 7.69 10.99 -6.25
CA HIS A 204 8.57 11.14 -7.41
C HIS A 204 10.03 10.81 -7.10
N ASN A 205 10.45 10.94 -5.84
CA ASN A 205 11.76 10.51 -5.40
C ASN A 205 11.71 10.19 -3.89
N LEU A 206 12.64 9.37 -3.40
CA LEU A 206 12.76 9.07 -1.98
C LEU A 206 14.19 8.70 -1.57
N GLU A 207 14.50 8.97 -0.31
CA GLU A 207 15.76 8.60 0.33
C GLU A 207 15.47 8.02 1.74
N ILE A 208 15.98 6.82 2.04
CA ILE A 208 15.89 6.25 3.38
C ILE A 208 17.01 6.84 4.24
N TYR A 209 16.67 7.42 5.38
CA TYR A 209 17.65 7.99 6.29
C TYR A 209 18.50 6.90 6.95
N THR A 210 19.81 6.98 6.75
CA THR A 210 20.80 6.00 7.25
C THR A 210 21.76 6.58 8.30
N GLY A 211 21.61 7.85 8.68
CA GLY A 211 22.50 8.55 9.61
C GLY A 211 23.69 9.23 8.96
N ARG A 212 24.22 8.69 7.86
CA ARG A 212 25.23 9.31 7.00
C ARG A 212 24.80 9.21 5.55
N ALA A 213 24.78 10.34 4.84
CA ALA A 213 24.53 10.39 3.41
C ALA A 213 25.79 10.91 2.72
N VAL A 214 26.16 10.26 1.62
CA VAL A 214 27.20 10.80 0.72
C VAL A 214 26.53 11.88 -0.09
N HIS A 215 26.99 13.12 0.08
CA HIS A 215 26.53 14.24 -0.73
C HIS A 215 27.33 14.23 -2.04
N PRO A 216 26.67 14.17 -3.21
CA PRO A 216 27.37 14.17 -4.49
C PRO A 216 28.20 15.47 -4.66
N PRO A 217 29.49 15.39 -5.02
CA PRO A 217 30.36 16.56 -5.18
C PRO A 217 29.84 17.59 -6.19
N GLU A 218 29.05 17.15 -7.16
CA GLU A 218 28.43 18.00 -8.18
C GLU A 218 27.27 18.85 -7.66
N LEU A 219 26.73 18.55 -6.48
CA LEU A 219 25.69 19.35 -5.84
C LEU A 219 26.31 20.34 -4.85
N ALA A 220 25.87 21.59 -4.90
CA ALA A 220 26.25 22.59 -3.92
C ALA A 220 25.98 22.11 -2.48
N ASP A 221 26.90 22.43 -1.56
CA ASP A 221 26.69 22.20 -0.13
C ASP A 221 25.96 23.40 0.49
N VAL A 222 24.69 23.20 0.79
CA VAL A 222 23.81 24.19 1.42
C VAL A 222 23.45 23.79 2.87
N GLY A 223 24.25 22.90 3.45
CA GLY A 223 24.07 22.32 4.77
C GLY A 223 23.25 21.03 4.76
N ALA A 224 23.43 20.20 5.79
CA ALA A 224 22.95 18.82 5.84
C ALA A 224 21.46 18.63 5.47
N SER A 225 20.57 19.50 5.93
CA SER A 225 19.14 19.43 5.61
C SER A 225 18.82 19.91 4.20
N GLY A 226 19.45 20.99 3.72
CA GLY A 226 19.25 21.47 2.35
C GLY A 226 19.83 20.52 1.31
N ASN A 227 20.95 19.85 1.62
CA ASN A 227 21.55 18.83 0.77
C ASN A 227 20.60 17.66 0.50
N VAL A 228 19.76 17.29 1.48
CA VAL A 228 18.68 16.31 1.26
C VAL A 228 17.71 16.80 0.19
N VAL A 229 17.28 18.07 0.26
CA VAL A 229 16.35 18.65 -0.71
C VAL A 229 16.97 18.63 -2.11
N LEU A 230 18.24 19.03 -2.24
CA LEU A 230 18.94 19.02 -3.54
C LEU A 230 19.03 17.61 -4.14
N ARG A 231 19.34 16.59 -3.32
CA ARG A 231 19.36 15.18 -3.78
C ARG A 231 17.97 14.70 -4.21
N LEU A 232 16.93 15.02 -3.45
CA LEU A 232 15.57 14.63 -3.77
C LEU A 232 15.01 15.36 -5.00
N ALA A 233 15.41 16.62 -5.21
CA ALA A 233 14.96 17.50 -6.27
C ALA A 233 15.65 17.26 -7.63
N GLN A 234 16.67 16.40 -7.71
CA GLN A 234 17.35 16.08 -8.98
C GLN A 234 16.43 15.77 -10.18
N PRO A 235 15.32 15.00 -10.05
CA PRO A 235 14.46 14.69 -11.19
C PRO A 235 13.53 15.85 -11.59
N ILE A 236 13.53 16.98 -10.87
CA ILE A 236 12.73 18.15 -11.22
C ILE A 236 13.33 18.84 -12.44
N PRO A 237 12.55 19.11 -13.51
CA PRO A 237 13.05 19.86 -14.65
C PRO A 237 13.52 21.26 -14.26
N LYS A 238 14.80 21.54 -14.54
CA LYS A 238 15.40 22.86 -14.35
C LYS A 238 14.85 23.87 -15.37
N GLN A 239 14.83 25.15 -14.99
CA GLN A 239 14.40 26.26 -15.85
C GLN A 239 12.97 26.11 -16.42
N LYS A 240 12.09 25.44 -15.67
CA LYS A 240 10.67 25.24 -16.04
C LYS A 240 9.70 25.77 -14.98
N ASN A 241 10.17 26.62 -14.07
CA ASN A 241 9.35 27.29 -13.05
C ASN A 241 8.56 26.31 -12.16
N TYR A 242 9.10 25.12 -11.90
CA TYR A 242 8.58 24.22 -10.88
C TYR A 242 8.68 24.88 -9.51
N LYS A 243 7.77 24.52 -8.60
CA LYS A 243 7.64 25.14 -7.28
C LYS A 243 7.72 24.05 -6.21
N LEU A 244 8.71 24.19 -5.34
CA LEU A 244 9.06 23.22 -4.31
C LEU A 244 8.71 23.75 -2.92
N PHE A 245 7.97 22.97 -2.15
CA PHE A 245 7.53 23.30 -0.81
C PHE A 245 8.24 22.41 0.21
N PHE A 246 8.67 22.97 1.34
CA PHE A 246 9.31 22.18 2.40
C PHE A 246 9.14 22.82 3.79
N ASP A 247 9.40 22.04 4.83
CA ASP A 247 9.24 22.47 6.22
C ASP A 247 10.43 23.32 6.74
N ASN A 248 10.38 23.68 8.03
CA ASN A 248 11.43 24.48 8.67
C ASN A 248 12.72 23.72 8.99
N TRP A 249 12.71 22.39 8.94
CA TRP A 249 13.93 21.62 9.08
C TRP A 249 14.80 21.76 7.83
N PHE A 250 14.19 21.86 6.65
CA PHE A 250 14.88 22.03 5.37
C PHE A 250 15.27 23.48 5.05
N THR A 251 14.37 24.44 5.28
CA THR A 251 14.49 25.81 4.73
C THR A 251 15.72 26.58 5.23
N SER A 252 16.52 27.10 4.31
CA SER A 252 17.64 28.02 4.55
C SER A 252 17.82 28.98 3.37
N VAL A 253 18.42 30.16 3.60
CA VAL A 253 18.70 31.12 2.52
C VAL A 253 19.59 30.50 1.41
N PRO A 254 20.70 29.80 1.72
CA PRO A 254 21.51 29.15 0.68
C PRO A 254 20.72 28.16 -0.18
N LEU A 255 19.83 27.35 0.43
CA LEU A 255 19.00 26.40 -0.30
C LEU A 255 18.07 27.11 -1.30
N VAL A 256 17.41 28.19 -0.86
CA VAL A 256 16.48 28.94 -1.72
C VAL A 256 17.21 29.55 -2.91
N LEU A 257 18.38 30.14 -2.69
CA LEU A 257 19.21 30.72 -3.77
C LEU A 257 19.71 29.66 -4.75
N THR A 258 20.16 28.50 -4.26
CA THR A 258 20.60 27.39 -5.13
C THR A 258 19.45 26.82 -5.95
N LEU A 259 18.23 26.74 -5.41
CA LEU A 259 17.06 26.30 -6.18
C LEU A 259 16.65 27.35 -7.23
N ALA A 260 16.71 28.64 -6.90
CA ALA A 260 16.44 29.72 -7.84
C ALA A 260 17.42 29.69 -9.04
N GLN A 261 18.72 29.44 -8.81
CA GLN A 261 19.71 29.23 -9.88
C GLN A 261 19.36 28.05 -10.80
N HIS A 262 18.66 27.04 -10.30
CA HIS A 262 18.15 25.92 -11.10
C HIS A 262 16.83 26.24 -11.81
N GLY A 263 16.28 27.45 -11.68
CA GLY A 263 14.96 27.82 -12.17
C GLY A 263 13.83 27.03 -11.50
N ILE A 264 14.05 26.66 -10.23
CA ILE A 264 13.07 26.00 -9.36
C ILE A 264 12.72 26.98 -8.25
N HIS A 265 11.50 27.47 -8.28
CA HIS A 265 10.96 28.31 -7.23
C HIS A 265 10.69 27.49 -5.98
N CYS A 266 10.70 28.12 -4.80
CA CYS A 266 10.39 27.44 -3.57
C CYS A 266 9.73 28.32 -2.51
N THR A 267 9.06 27.66 -1.58
CA THR A 267 8.47 28.27 -0.39
C THR A 267 8.59 27.30 0.77
N GLY A 268 9.17 27.75 1.87
CA GLY A 268 9.25 26.93 3.08
C GLY A 268 8.98 27.73 4.34
N THR A 269 8.42 27.07 5.35
CA THR A 269 8.43 27.66 6.69
C THR A 269 9.87 27.77 7.16
N VAL A 270 10.28 28.85 7.81
CA VAL A 270 11.67 29.08 8.21
C VAL A 270 11.74 29.45 9.69
N ARG A 271 12.82 29.04 10.35
CA ARG A 271 13.10 29.45 11.73
C ARG A 271 13.77 30.82 11.71
N GLY A 272 13.43 31.71 12.64
CA GLY A 272 13.99 33.06 12.69
C GLY A 272 15.52 33.09 12.73
N ASN A 273 16.16 32.14 13.42
CA ASN A 273 17.61 32.03 13.47
C ASN A 273 18.28 31.62 12.15
N ARG A 274 17.51 31.25 11.11
CA ARG A 274 18.00 30.98 9.75
C ARG A 274 17.81 32.17 8.80
N LEU A 275 17.36 33.31 9.32
CA LEU A 275 17.25 34.59 8.61
C LEU A 275 18.14 35.65 9.31
N PRO A 276 19.48 35.50 9.27
CA PRO A 276 20.37 36.44 9.95
C PRO A 276 20.17 37.85 9.39
N GLY A 277 20.08 38.85 10.29
CA GLY A 277 19.90 40.26 9.91
C GLY A 277 18.46 40.67 9.57
N VAL A 278 17.50 39.75 9.56
CA VAL A 278 16.09 40.08 9.29
C VAL A 278 15.32 40.25 10.60
N ASN A 279 15.12 41.50 11.02
CA ASN A 279 14.33 41.83 12.21
C ASN A 279 12.83 41.83 11.90
N LEU A 280 12.15 40.69 12.05
CA LEU A 280 10.69 40.62 11.94
C LEU A 280 10.01 40.97 13.27
N MET A 281 8.77 41.46 13.23
CA MET A 281 7.92 41.70 14.39
C MET A 281 7.94 40.50 15.34
N CYS A 282 8.04 40.77 16.64
CA CYS A 282 8.02 39.71 17.64
C CYS A 282 6.61 39.11 17.78
N ASP A 283 6.51 37.92 18.36
CA ASP A 283 5.21 37.23 18.51
C ASP A 283 4.23 38.02 19.38
N ALA A 284 4.73 38.83 20.33
CA ALA A 284 3.90 39.68 21.18
C ALA A 284 3.30 40.88 20.41
N GLU A 285 4.03 41.45 19.46
CA GLU A 285 3.53 42.53 18.59
C GLU A 285 2.46 42.02 17.63
N LEU A 286 2.72 40.91 16.94
CA LEU A 286 1.73 40.31 16.04
C LEU A 286 0.47 39.87 16.80
N LYS A 287 0.64 39.27 17.99
CA LYS A 287 -0.50 38.90 18.84
C LYS A 287 -1.34 40.11 19.26
N ARG A 288 -0.73 41.26 19.53
CA ARG A 288 -1.44 42.52 19.84
C ARG A 288 -2.14 43.09 18.61
N ALA A 289 -1.52 43.01 17.43
CA ALA A 289 -2.12 43.43 16.16
C ALA A 289 -3.32 42.55 15.74
N GLY A 290 -3.46 41.37 16.35
CA GLY A 290 -4.62 40.52 16.20
C GLY A 290 -4.40 39.37 15.21
N ARG A 291 -5.37 38.46 15.18
CA ARG A 291 -5.35 37.26 14.35
C ARG A 291 -5.45 37.65 12.87
N GLY A 292 -4.54 37.15 12.06
CA GLY A 292 -4.39 37.53 10.66
C GLY A 292 -3.35 38.61 10.40
N SER A 293 -2.77 39.21 11.44
CA SER A 293 -1.68 40.17 11.25
C SER A 293 -0.46 39.50 10.62
N PHE A 294 0.27 40.28 9.83
CA PHE A 294 1.50 39.83 9.20
C PHE A 294 2.47 40.99 8.96
N GLU A 295 3.72 40.62 8.75
CA GLU A 295 4.76 41.51 8.24
C GLU A 295 5.46 40.81 7.07
N GLU A 296 5.82 41.57 6.04
CA GLU A 296 6.67 41.13 4.94
C GLU A 296 7.94 41.98 4.91
N LYS A 297 9.08 41.29 4.77
CA LYS A 297 10.36 41.91 4.39
C LYS A 297 10.87 41.28 3.11
N MET A 298 11.35 42.13 2.22
CA MET A 298 11.94 41.71 0.94
C MET A 298 13.43 42.02 0.95
N ALA A 299 14.22 41.12 0.38
CA ALA A 299 15.64 41.33 0.15
C ALA A 299 16.02 40.80 -1.23
N MET A 300 16.82 41.55 -1.96
CA MET A 300 17.40 41.11 -3.23
C MET A 300 18.80 40.55 -2.95
N VAL A 301 19.03 39.29 -3.31
CA VAL A 301 20.33 38.62 -3.15
C VAL A 301 20.76 38.09 -4.51
N GLY A 302 21.76 38.74 -5.10
CA GLY A 302 22.07 38.55 -6.52
C GLY A 302 20.85 38.94 -7.38
N GLU A 303 20.41 38.03 -8.25
CA GLU A 303 19.24 38.22 -9.11
C GLU A 303 17.93 37.67 -8.50
N THR A 304 17.98 37.13 -7.28
CA THR A 304 16.82 36.50 -6.64
C THR A 304 16.22 37.45 -5.60
N THR A 305 14.92 37.72 -5.73
CA THR A 305 14.14 38.44 -4.70
C THR A 305 13.60 37.44 -3.70
N LEU A 306 13.92 37.64 -2.43
CA LEU A 306 13.45 36.81 -1.32
C LEU A 306 12.37 37.55 -0.53
N HIS A 307 11.29 36.84 -0.24
CA HIS A 307 10.16 37.29 0.57
C HIS A 307 10.17 36.54 1.90
N ALA A 308 10.40 37.27 3.00
CA ALA A 308 10.25 36.78 4.36
C ALA A 308 8.92 37.30 4.94
N VAL A 309 7.94 36.41 5.08
CA VAL A 309 6.60 36.77 5.57
C VAL A 309 6.34 36.10 6.91
N LYS A 310 6.06 36.88 7.95
CA LYS A 310 5.64 36.36 9.26
C LYS A 310 4.15 36.62 9.45
N TRP A 311 3.37 35.57 9.62
CA TRP A 311 1.90 35.63 9.77
C TRP A 311 1.48 35.05 11.11
N TYR A 312 0.49 35.69 11.75
CA TYR A 312 -0.03 35.27 13.05
C TYR A 312 -1.47 34.77 12.94
N ASP A 313 -1.66 33.48 13.24
CA ASP A 313 -2.98 32.87 13.41
C ASP A 313 -3.21 32.58 14.90
N ASN A 314 -3.21 31.30 15.31
CA ASN A 314 -3.12 30.94 16.72
C ASN A 314 -1.69 31.03 17.28
N ARG A 315 -0.71 30.92 16.38
CA ARG A 315 0.73 31.06 16.60
C ARG A 315 1.32 31.74 15.36
N SER A 316 2.47 32.37 15.53
CA SER A 316 3.20 32.91 14.39
C SER A 316 3.81 31.78 13.56
N VAL A 317 3.90 32.01 12.26
CA VAL A 317 4.68 31.21 11.32
C VAL A 317 5.43 32.17 10.41
N THR A 318 6.72 31.90 10.18
CA THR A 318 7.54 32.64 9.21
C THR A 318 7.72 31.76 7.98
N LEU A 319 7.52 32.33 6.80
CA LEU A 319 7.81 31.70 5.51
C LEU A 319 8.90 32.47 4.77
N LEU A 320 9.72 31.74 4.04
CA LEU A 320 10.68 32.27 3.08
C LEU A 320 10.31 31.75 1.69
N SER A 321 10.24 32.64 0.71
CA SER A 321 9.98 32.29 -0.70
C SER A 321 10.76 33.18 -1.64
N ASP A 322 11.06 32.69 -2.84
CA ASP A 322 11.69 33.46 -3.93
C ASP A 322 10.69 33.97 -4.99
N TYR A 323 9.39 33.66 -4.87
CA TYR A 323 8.42 33.97 -5.93
C TYR A 323 7.04 34.42 -5.45
N THR A 324 6.72 34.30 -4.16
CA THR A 324 5.42 34.74 -3.62
C THR A 324 5.58 35.40 -2.27
N GLY A 325 5.13 36.65 -2.19
CA GLY A 325 5.09 37.47 -0.98
C GLY A 325 3.73 37.47 -0.28
N ALA A 326 3.39 38.58 0.40
CA ALA A 326 2.14 38.66 1.14
C ALA A 326 0.90 38.92 0.26
N ASN A 327 1.09 39.60 -0.88
CA ASN A 327 0.00 40.05 -1.73
C ASN A 327 -0.29 39.10 -2.92
N PRO A 328 -1.56 39.00 -3.39
CA PRO A 328 -2.75 39.59 -2.78
C PRO A 328 -3.17 38.86 -1.49
N VAL A 329 -3.56 39.63 -0.48
CA VAL A 329 -4.10 39.08 0.77
C VAL A 329 -5.50 38.52 0.49
N THR A 330 -5.77 37.31 0.99
CA THR A 330 -7.08 36.65 0.88
C THR A 330 -7.60 36.32 2.27
N GLU A 331 -8.91 36.13 2.42
CA GLU A 331 -9.46 35.66 3.69
C GLU A 331 -9.47 34.12 3.77
N VAL A 332 -9.50 33.60 4.99
CA VAL A 332 -9.69 32.17 5.28
C VAL A 332 -10.59 31.99 6.50
N ASP A 333 -11.59 31.13 6.35
CA ASP A 333 -12.45 30.69 7.44
C ASP A 333 -11.64 29.98 8.52
N ARG A 334 -11.76 30.47 9.75
CA ARG A 334 -11.15 29.87 10.93
C ARG A 334 -12.14 29.77 12.07
N TRP A 335 -12.16 28.62 12.72
CA TRP A 335 -12.85 28.48 13.99
C TRP A 335 -12.14 29.29 15.08
N ASP A 336 -12.88 30.14 15.78
CA ASP A 336 -12.43 30.79 17.00
C ASP A 336 -12.92 30.00 18.22
N ARG A 337 -11.98 29.50 19.04
CA ARG A 337 -12.33 28.68 20.20
C ARG A 337 -12.97 29.47 21.34
N LYS A 338 -12.67 30.76 21.45
CA LYS A 338 -13.19 31.62 22.52
C LYS A 338 -14.62 32.04 22.22
N GLN A 339 -14.86 32.45 20.98
CA GLN A 339 -16.17 32.92 20.52
C GLN A 339 -17.07 31.77 20.04
N LYS A 340 -16.52 30.59 19.75
CA LYS A 340 -17.23 29.42 19.20
C LYS A 340 -17.97 29.74 17.89
N VAL A 341 -17.34 30.56 17.04
CA VAL A 341 -17.84 30.94 15.71
C VAL A 341 -16.74 30.83 14.67
N ILE A 342 -17.13 30.82 13.39
CA ILE A 342 -16.19 30.96 12.27
C ILE A 342 -15.93 32.46 12.05
N ILE A 343 -14.66 32.83 11.97
CA ILE A 343 -14.21 34.18 11.65
C ILE A 343 -13.40 34.18 10.36
N GLN A 344 -13.46 35.29 9.62
CA GLN A 344 -12.59 35.53 8.47
C GLN A 344 -11.25 36.07 8.96
N VAL A 345 -10.17 35.41 8.56
CA VAL A 345 -8.81 35.81 8.95
C VAL A 345 -8.03 36.20 7.69
N PRO A 346 -7.47 37.42 7.62
CA PRO A 346 -6.55 37.81 6.56
C PRO A 346 -5.38 36.83 6.47
N ARG A 347 -5.11 36.32 5.28
CA ARG A 347 -4.12 35.30 4.97
C ARG A 347 -3.27 35.76 3.77
N PRO A 348 -1.96 35.97 3.98
CA PRO A 348 -1.01 36.28 2.92
C PRO A 348 -1.01 35.24 1.78
N ALA A 349 -0.72 35.68 0.55
CA ALA A 349 -0.65 34.81 -0.63
C ALA A 349 0.31 33.63 -0.44
N VAL A 350 1.51 33.87 0.11
CA VAL A 350 2.49 32.83 0.39
C VAL A 350 1.97 31.76 1.36
N VAL A 351 1.15 32.14 2.34
CA VAL A 351 0.54 31.20 3.30
C VAL A 351 -0.53 30.35 2.61
N LYS A 352 -1.32 30.94 1.71
CA LYS A 352 -2.30 30.20 0.89
C LYS A 352 -1.60 29.16 0.03
N GLU A 353 -0.54 29.58 -0.66
CA GLU A 353 0.21 28.74 -1.59
C GLU A 353 0.93 27.59 -0.88
N TYR A 354 1.58 27.88 0.25
CA TYR A 354 2.23 26.86 1.07
C TYR A 354 1.25 25.80 1.57
N ASN A 355 0.15 26.21 2.21
CA ASN A 355 -0.83 25.29 2.78
C ASN A 355 -1.52 24.41 1.72
N LYS A 356 -1.66 24.91 0.49
CA LYS A 356 -2.27 24.16 -0.61
C LYS A 356 -1.37 23.02 -1.09
N ASN A 357 -0.06 23.20 -1.10
CA ASN A 357 0.85 22.32 -1.83
C ASN A 357 1.79 21.48 -0.94
N MET A 358 2.04 21.87 0.31
CA MET A 358 2.96 21.15 1.21
C MET A 358 2.45 19.73 1.59
N GLY A 359 1.13 19.51 1.60
CA GLY A 359 0.49 18.30 2.15
C GLY A 359 0.60 17.01 1.32
N GLY A 360 1.38 16.98 0.24
CA GLY A 360 1.47 15.82 -0.66
C GLY A 360 1.99 14.55 0.04
N VAL A 361 3.06 14.67 0.83
CA VAL A 361 3.65 13.53 1.57
C VAL A 361 2.71 13.05 2.67
N ASP A 362 2.03 13.95 3.37
CA ASP A 362 1.02 13.62 4.38
C ASP A 362 -0.19 12.90 3.76
N LEU A 363 -0.63 13.32 2.56
CA LEU A 363 -1.68 12.64 1.81
C LEU A 363 -1.27 11.20 1.50
N LEU A 364 -0.05 10.98 1.00
CA LEU A 364 0.49 9.65 0.75
C LEU A 364 0.53 8.79 2.03
N ASP A 365 1.07 9.31 3.14
CA ASP A 365 1.11 8.54 4.41
C ASP A 365 -0.29 8.23 4.95
N SER A 366 -1.24 9.15 4.81
CA SER A 366 -2.63 8.93 5.22
C SER A 366 -3.28 7.79 4.43
N LEU A 367 -3.06 7.74 3.11
CA LEU A 367 -3.61 6.70 2.23
C LEU A 367 -2.96 5.33 2.52
N ILE A 368 -1.65 5.30 2.77
CA ILE A 368 -0.94 4.08 3.21
C ILE A 368 -1.49 3.61 4.56
N ALA A 369 -1.76 4.53 5.50
CA ALA A 369 -2.21 4.20 6.84
C ALA A 369 -3.58 3.48 6.86
N LEU A 370 -4.48 3.76 5.90
CA LEU A 370 -5.81 3.12 5.81
C LEU A 370 -5.75 1.59 5.75
N TYR A 371 -4.80 1.05 4.97
CA TYR A 371 -4.65 -0.39 4.72
C TYR A 371 -3.21 -0.85 4.92
N ARG A 372 -2.55 -0.31 5.94
CA ARG A 372 -1.13 -0.57 6.22
C ARG A 372 -0.89 -2.02 6.58
N ASN A 373 0.13 -2.62 5.98
CA ASN A 373 0.53 -3.99 6.28
C ASN A 373 0.97 -4.16 7.75
N LYS A 374 0.46 -5.20 8.42
CA LYS A 374 0.74 -5.51 9.84
C LYS A 374 1.62 -6.75 10.02
N ILE A 375 2.15 -7.33 8.95
CA ILE A 375 2.99 -8.53 9.00
C ILE A 375 4.24 -8.24 9.84
N ARG A 376 4.42 -9.02 10.90
CA ARG A 376 5.59 -8.96 11.78
C ARG A 376 6.75 -9.75 11.19
N SER A 377 7.96 -9.23 11.29
CA SER A 377 9.19 -9.95 10.92
C SER A 377 10.33 -9.64 11.88
N LYS A 378 11.25 -10.59 12.04
CA LYS A 378 12.52 -10.40 12.75
C LYS A 378 13.58 -9.76 11.84
N LYS A 379 13.43 -9.87 10.52
CA LYS A 379 14.30 -9.24 9.53
C LYS A 379 13.92 -7.77 9.40
N TRP A 380 14.86 -6.87 9.70
CA TRP A 380 14.64 -5.43 9.74
C TRP A 380 14.06 -4.89 8.42
N TYR A 381 14.59 -5.37 7.29
CA TYR A 381 14.26 -4.87 5.97
C TYR A 381 12.87 -5.29 5.47
N HIS A 382 12.29 -6.39 5.98
CA HIS A 382 10.93 -6.79 5.59
C HIS A 382 9.90 -5.71 5.89
N ARG A 383 10.12 -4.91 6.94
CA ARG A 383 9.21 -3.82 7.26
C ARG A 383 9.21 -2.73 6.19
N LEU A 384 10.38 -2.40 5.64
CA LEU A 384 10.52 -1.44 4.54
C LEU A 384 9.95 -2.00 3.23
N VAL A 385 10.22 -3.27 2.91
CA VAL A 385 9.69 -3.93 1.70
C VAL A 385 8.16 -3.90 1.69
N PHE A 386 7.50 -4.28 2.78
CA PHE A 386 6.04 -4.24 2.83
C PHE A 386 5.48 -2.82 2.83
N HIS A 387 6.23 -1.85 3.38
CA HIS A 387 5.88 -0.44 3.27
C HIS A 387 5.96 0.06 1.83
N PHE A 388 7.02 -0.29 1.09
CA PHE A 388 7.14 0.04 -0.33
C PHE A 388 6.04 -0.64 -1.17
N LEU A 389 5.67 -1.88 -0.85
CA LEU A 389 4.52 -2.52 -1.50
C LEU A 389 3.22 -1.71 -1.29
N ASP A 390 2.95 -1.26 -0.06
CA ASP A 390 1.77 -0.43 0.22
C ASP A 390 1.86 0.94 -0.48
N MET A 391 3.04 1.59 -0.43
CA MET A 391 3.30 2.87 -1.12
C MET A 391 3.03 2.75 -2.61
N ILE A 392 3.60 1.75 -3.28
CA ILE A 392 3.44 1.54 -4.71
C ILE A 392 1.99 1.24 -5.10
N ILE A 393 1.21 0.54 -4.27
CA ILE A 393 -0.22 0.33 -4.52
C ILE A 393 -0.99 1.64 -4.43
N VAL A 394 -0.67 2.49 -3.45
CA VAL A 394 -1.27 3.82 -3.34
C VAL A 394 -0.87 4.69 -4.53
N THR A 395 0.42 4.71 -4.92
CA THR A 395 0.91 5.42 -6.10
C THR A 395 0.20 4.95 -7.37
N ALA A 396 0.06 3.63 -7.57
CA ALA A 396 -0.68 3.05 -8.69
C ALA A 396 -2.15 3.49 -8.73
N TRP A 397 -2.80 3.58 -7.57
CA TRP A 397 -4.18 4.09 -7.47
C TRP A 397 -4.29 5.59 -7.76
N LEU A 398 -3.33 6.39 -7.29
CA LEU A 398 -3.28 7.83 -7.59
C LEU A 398 -3.06 8.08 -9.09
N LEU A 399 -2.20 7.28 -9.74
CA LEU A 399 -2.01 7.33 -11.19
C LEU A 399 -3.28 6.94 -11.96
N TYR A 400 -3.97 5.88 -11.53
CA TYR A 400 -5.29 5.53 -12.07
C TYR A 400 -6.29 6.69 -11.95
N ARG A 401 -6.33 7.36 -10.79
CA ARG A 401 -7.21 8.52 -10.58
C ARG A 401 -6.84 9.70 -11.47
N ARG A 402 -5.55 9.97 -11.65
CA ARG A 402 -5.04 11.00 -12.56
C ARG A 402 -5.48 10.74 -14.00
N ASP A 403 -5.40 9.50 -14.46
CA ASP A 403 -5.85 9.12 -15.80
C ASP A 403 -7.39 9.17 -15.93
N CYS A 404 -8.13 8.78 -14.89
CA CYS A 404 -9.58 8.95 -14.85
C CYS A 404 -9.98 10.44 -14.94
N GLU A 405 -9.26 11.33 -14.26
CA GLU A 405 -9.49 12.77 -14.34
C GLU A 405 -9.17 13.31 -15.74
N GLY A 406 -8.05 12.90 -16.34
CA GLY A 406 -7.68 13.27 -17.71
C GLY A 406 -8.66 12.77 -18.79
N THR A 407 -9.39 11.69 -18.54
CA THR A 407 -10.44 11.18 -19.43
C THR A 407 -11.84 11.74 -19.13
N GLY A 408 -11.99 12.62 -18.12
CA GLY A 408 -13.26 13.21 -17.73
C GLY A 408 -14.18 12.27 -16.93
N MET A 409 -13.66 11.14 -16.41
CA MET A 409 -14.44 10.19 -15.63
C MET A 409 -14.88 10.81 -14.29
N LYS A 410 -16.20 10.92 -14.09
CA LYS A 410 -16.80 11.46 -12.85
C LYS A 410 -16.28 10.71 -11.63
N LYS A 411 -15.91 11.44 -10.56
CA LYS A 411 -15.36 10.88 -9.30
C LYS A 411 -16.17 9.71 -8.72
N LYS A 412 -17.51 9.74 -8.82
CA LYS A 412 -18.39 8.66 -8.37
C LYS A 412 -18.23 7.32 -9.11
N LYS A 413 -17.71 7.36 -10.34
CA LYS A 413 -17.41 6.16 -11.16
C LYS A 413 -15.98 5.65 -10.95
N GLN A 414 -15.10 6.45 -10.33
CA GLN A 414 -13.72 6.05 -10.08
C GLN A 414 -13.66 5.01 -8.94
N MET A 415 -12.81 4.00 -9.09
CA MET A 415 -12.62 2.99 -8.05
C MET A 415 -12.05 3.60 -6.77
N LYS A 416 -12.67 3.25 -5.63
CA LYS A 416 -12.12 3.55 -4.31
C LYS A 416 -10.85 2.74 -4.07
N LEU A 417 -9.95 3.24 -3.21
CA LEU A 417 -8.64 2.61 -2.94
C LEU A 417 -8.75 1.13 -2.54
N TYR A 418 -9.73 0.76 -1.70
CA TYR A 418 -9.88 -0.65 -1.29
C TYR A 418 -10.24 -1.57 -2.46
N THR A 419 -11.12 -1.12 -3.37
CA THR A 419 -11.54 -1.86 -4.57
C THR A 419 -10.37 -2.02 -5.53
N PHE A 420 -9.62 -0.94 -5.75
CA PHE A 420 -8.41 -0.99 -6.56
C PHE A 420 -7.39 -1.97 -5.98
N LYS A 421 -7.11 -1.86 -4.67
CA LYS A 421 -6.19 -2.75 -3.95
C LYS A 421 -6.66 -4.22 -3.99
N SER A 422 -7.97 -4.50 -3.89
CA SER A 422 -8.49 -5.87 -4.01
C SER A 422 -8.33 -6.45 -5.42
N HIS A 423 -8.54 -5.65 -6.47
CA HIS A 423 -8.32 -6.11 -7.85
C HIS A 423 -6.84 -6.43 -8.12
N ILE A 424 -5.91 -5.60 -7.62
CA ILE A 424 -4.47 -5.91 -7.70
C ILE A 424 -4.16 -7.21 -6.94
N ALA A 425 -4.66 -7.36 -5.72
CA ALA A 425 -4.45 -8.56 -4.90
C ALA A 425 -4.99 -9.83 -5.59
N GLU A 426 -6.20 -9.76 -6.16
CA GLU A 426 -6.80 -10.86 -6.90
C GLU A 426 -5.97 -11.23 -8.13
N SER A 427 -5.61 -10.25 -8.95
CA SER A 427 -4.82 -10.47 -10.16
C SER A 427 -3.50 -11.18 -9.85
N LEU A 428 -2.79 -10.73 -8.80
CA LEU A 428 -1.56 -11.34 -8.33
C LEU A 428 -1.77 -12.77 -7.78
N CYS A 429 -2.82 -12.99 -6.96
CA CYS A 429 -3.16 -14.32 -6.43
C CYS A 429 -3.61 -15.33 -7.50
N LYS A 430 -4.05 -14.85 -8.66
CA LYS A 430 -4.44 -15.69 -9.81
C LYS A 430 -3.29 -15.89 -10.81
N SER A 431 -2.13 -15.28 -10.59
CA SER A 431 -0.97 -15.43 -11.49
C SER A 431 -0.57 -16.90 -11.67
N GLY A 432 -0.35 -17.31 -12.92
CA GLY A 432 0.04 -18.68 -13.29
C GLY A 432 -1.03 -19.76 -13.05
N LYS A 433 -2.26 -19.41 -12.64
CA LYS A 433 -3.36 -20.38 -12.51
C LYS A 433 -4.03 -20.59 -13.86
N SER A 434 -3.71 -21.70 -14.51
CA SER A 434 -4.44 -22.15 -15.71
C SER A 434 -5.82 -22.71 -15.34
N LEU A 435 -6.81 -22.48 -16.22
CA LEU A 435 -8.10 -23.19 -16.17
C LEU A 435 -7.93 -24.69 -16.39
N HIS A 436 -6.85 -25.11 -17.05
CA HIS A 436 -6.47 -26.51 -17.13
C HIS A 436 -5.91 -26.95 -15.78
N ARG A 437 -6.75 -27.59 -14.96
CA ARG A 437 -6.32 -28.39 -13.81
C ARG A 437 -5.19 -29.31 -14.31
N LYS A 438 -3.94 -29.07 -13.87
CA LYS A 438 -2.90 -30.09 -13.99
C LYS A 438 -3.45 -31.35 -13.33
N ARG A 439 -3.82 -32.36 -14.14
CA ARG A 439 -4.21 -33.68 -13.64
C ARG A 439 -3.09 -34.10 -12.70
N GLY A 440 -3.42 -34.29 -11.43
CA GLY A 440 -2.50 -34.97 -10.52
C GLY A 440 -2.14 -36.34 -11.09
N ARG A 441 -1.02 -36.90 -10.59
CA ARG A 441 -0.50 -38.22 -10.94
C ARG A 441 -1.64 -39.21 -11.26
N PRO A 442 -1.66 -39.83 -12.46
CA PRO A 442 -2.72 -40.77 -12.82
C PRO A 442 -2.80 -41.86 -11.76
N SER A 443 -3.95 -41.97 -11.10
CA SER A 443 -4.31 -43.21 -10.42
C SER A 443 -4.67 -44.22 -11.50
N SER A 444 -4.11 -45.42 -11.41
CA SER A 444 -4.46 -46.55 -12.26
C SER A 444 -5.99 -46.70 -12.36
N LYS A 445 -6.44 -46.98 -13.58
CA LYS A 445 -7.82 -47.07 -14.05
C LYS A 445 -8.71 -47.88 -13.10
N ILE A 446 -9.92 -47.37 -12.82
CA ILE A 446 -11.19 -48.12 -12.82
C ILE A 446 -12.29 -47.10 -13.12
N THR A 447 -13.05 -47.40 -14.17
CA THR A 447 -14.26 -46.72 -14.63
C THR A 447 -15.36 -46.88 -13.60
N GLY A 448 -15.72 -45.78 -12.96
CA GLY A 448 -16.89 -45.63 -12.10
C GLY A 448 -17.07 -44.14 -11.85
N GLN A 449 -18.28 -43.64 -12.03
CA GLN A 449 -18.63 -42.23 -11.85
C GLN A 449 -18.08 -41.71 -10.52
N TYR A 450 -16.97 -40.98 -10.58
CA TYR A 450 -16.34 -40.41 -9.40
C TYR A 450 -16.85 -38.99 -9.25
N GLU A 451 -17.78 -38.80 -8.29
CA GLU A 451 -17.95 -37.51 -7.62
C GLU A 451 -16.56 -36.96 -7.31
N GLU A 452 -16.34 -35.67 -7.61
CA GLU A 452 -15.09 -34.98 -7.30
C GLU A 452 -14.61 -35.39 -5.90
N LYS A 453 -13.40 -35.97 -5.80
CA LYS A 453 -12.71 -36.05 -4.51
C LYS A 453 -12.50 -34.61 -4.05
N ARG A 454 -13.47 -34.08 -3.29
CA ARG A 454 -13.37 -32.84 -2.52
C ARG A 454 -12.00 -32.89 -1.87
N ARG A 455 -11.16 -31.88 -2.15
CA ARG A 455 -9.90 -31.64 -1.43
C ARG A 455 -10.21 -31.92 0.03
N LYS A 456 -9.49 -32.85 0.67
CA LYS A 456 -9.65 -33.14 2.11
C LYS A 456 -9.52 -31.80 2.82
N GLY A 457 -10.65 -31.18 3.15
CA GLY A 457 -10.69 -30.04 4.02
C GLY A 457 -10.07 -30.44 5.35
N PRO A 458 -9.63 -29.48 6.18
CA PRO A 458 -9.17 -29.81 7.52
C PRO A 458 -10.26 -30.67 8.18
N ALA A 459 -9.83 -31.80 8.75
CA ALA A 459 -10.73 -32.72 9.43
C ALA A 459 -11.62 -31.89 10.37
N ALA A 460 -12.96 -32.10 10.36
CA ALA A 460 -13.89 -31.28 11.14
C ALA A 460 -13.33 -31.00 12.55
N PRO A 461 -13.10 -29.74 12.94
CA PRO A 461 -12.48 -29.46 14.22
C PRO A 461 -13.37 -29.93 15.34
N ILE A 462 -12.70 -30.33 16.41
CA ILE A 462 -13.34 -30.58 17.70
C ILE A 462 -13.93 -29.23 18.16
N PRO A 463 -15.23 -29.16 18.48
CA PRO A 463 -15.82 -27.96 19.07
C PRO A 463 -15.13 -27.58 20.38
N VAL A 464 -15.23 -26.30 20.77
CA VAL A 464 -14.66 -25.83 22.04
C VAL A 464 -15.33 -26.56 23.22
N PRO A 465 -14.63 -26.72 24.37
CA PRO A 465 -15.16 -27.41 25.53
C PRO A 465 -16.57 -26.95 25.94
N ASP A 466 -16.83 -25.64 25.92
CA ASP A 466 -18.14 -25.07 26.27
C ASP A 466 -19.27 -25.62 25.41
N VAL A 467 -19.04 -25.79 24.10
CA VAL A 467 -20.05 -26.36 23.19
C VAL A 467 -20.13 -27.88 23.31
N ARG A 468 -19.03 -28.52 23.70
CA ARG A 468 -18.88 -29.98 23.74
C ARG A 468 -19.38 -30.59 25.05
N LEU A 469 -19.28 -29.85 26.15
CA LEU A 469 -19.52 -30.31 27.51
C LEU A 469 -20.75 -29.66 28.17
N ASP A 470 -21.50 -28.82 27.46
CA ASP A 470 -22.71 -28.17 28.01
C ASP A 470 -23.91 -29.12 28.19
N ALA A 471 -23.75 -30.41 27.89
CA ALA A 471 -24.76 -31.45 28.01
C ALA A 471 -26.08 -31.16 27.28
N THR A 472 -26.11 -30.20 26.35
CA THR A 472 -27.36 -29.70 25.76
C THR A 472 -27.45 -30.04 24.28
N ALA A 473 -28.53 -30.71 23.84
CA ALA A 473 -28.81 -30.99 22.42
C ALA A 473 -27.72 -31.77 21.67
N HIS A 474 -26.95 -32.63 22.35
CA HIS A 474 -26.04 -33.57 21.71
C HIS A 474 -26.78 -34.84 21.29
N TRP A 475 -27.38 -34.82 20.10
CA TRP A 475 -28.08 -35.97 19.53
C TRP A 475 -27.20 -36.78 18.59
N MET A 476 -27.35 -38.10 18.63
CA MET A 476 -26.69 -38.99 17.68
C MET A 476 -27.53 -39.14 16.42
N ILE A 477 -26.92 -38.87 15.27
CA ILE A 477 -27.53 -39.04 13.95
C ILE A 477 -26.63 -39.90 13.06
N MET A 478 -27.22 -40.54 12.06
CA MET A 478 -26.49 -41.31 11.07
C MET A 478 -26.18 -40.43 9.85
N ALA A 479 -24.90 -40.23 9.56
CA ALA A 479 -24.47 -39.56 8.35
C ALA A 479 -24.46 -40.53 7.16
N GLU A 480 -24.72 -40.01 5.95
CA GLU A 480 -24.64 -40.78 4.70
C GLU A 480 -23.24 -41.40 4.49
N LYS A 481 -22.19 -40.61 4.78
CA LYS A 481 -20.78 -40.99 4.61
C LYS A 481 -20.10 -41.24 5.96
N LYS A 482 -19.27 -42.30 6.02
CA LYS A 482 -18.41 -42.61 7.19
C LYS A 482 -17.38 -41.49 7.40
N GLY A 483 -17.04 -41.21 8.67
CA GLY A 483 -15.99 -40.27 9.04
C GLY A 483 -15.12 -40.80 10.16
N ARG A 484 -13.89 -40.28 10.32
CA ARG A 484 -12.98 -40.69 11.40
C ARG A 484 -13.50 -40.17 12.74
N CYS A 485 -13.53 -41.06 13.74
CA CYS A 485 -13.88 -40.72 15.12
C CYS A 485 -13.00 -39.58 15.66
N LYS A 486 -13.61 -38.63 16.37
CA LYS A 486 -12.92 -37.44 16.88
C LYS A 486 -12.39 -37.53 18.31
N VAL A 487 -12.63 -38.63 19.00
CA VAL A 487 -11.99 -38.89 20.29
C VAL A 487 -10.50 -39.16 20.07
N PRO A 488 -9.59 -38.44 20.78
CA PRO A 488 -8.15 -38.71 20.71
C PRO A 488 -7.83 -40.18 20.99
N GLY A 489 -6.95 -40.78 20.17
CA GLY A 489 -6.58 -42.19 20.27
C GLY A 489 -7.55 -43.18 19.62
N CYS A 490 -8.73 -42.76 19.16
CA CYS A 490 -9.66 -43.64 18.45
C CYS A 490 -9.37 -43.67 16.95
N THR A 491 -9.30 -44.87 16.36
CA THR A 491 -9.08 -45.08 14.92
C THR A 491 -10.36 -45.41 14.14
N GLY A 492 -11.50 -45.52 14.81
CA GLY A 492 -12.77 -45.94 14.22
C GLY A 492 -13.30 -44.99 13.15
N THR A 493 -14.12 -45.52 12.23
CA THR A 493 -14.73 -44.79 11.11
C THR A 493 -16.26 -44.89 11.09
N PRO A 494 -16.96 -44.39 12.14
CA PRO A 494 -18.41 -44.54 12.27
C PRO A 494 -19.18 -43.72 11.22
N LYS A 495 -20.41 -44.14 10.93
CA LYS A 495 -21.44 -43.28 10.31
C LYS A 495 -22.15 -42.41 11.35
N ALA A 496 -22.16 -42.83 12.61
CA ALA A 496 -22.71 -42.08 13.72
C ALA A 496 -21.97 -40.75 13.93
N LYS A 497 -22.75 -39.68 14.11
CA LYS A 497 -22.30 -38.31 14.19
C LYS A 497 -23.12 -37.56 15.23
N CYS A 498 -22.49 -36.71 16.03
CA CYS A 498 -23.22 -35.75 16.86
C CYS A 498 -23.79 -34.63 15.99
N GLN A 499 -25.10 -34.40 16.06
CA GLN A 499 -25.79 -33.37 15.28
C GLN A 499 -25.24 -31.96 15.58
N LYS A 500 -25.22 -31.59 16.87
CA LYS A 500 -24.73 -30.28 17.33
C LYS A 500 -23.25 -30.06 17.05
N CYS A 501 -22.40 -31.01 17.43
CA CYS A 501 -20.95 -30.88 17.27
C CYS A 501 -20.48 -31.06 15.81
N GLY A 502 -21.29 -31.68 14.97
CA GLY A 502 -20.91 -31.92 13.58
C GLY A 502 -19.80 -32.96 13.40
N VAL A 503 -19.52 -33.81 14.40
CA VAL A 503 -18.38 -34.74 14.41
C VAL A 503 -18.79 -36.21 14.47
N HIS A 504 -18.06 -37.07 13.78
CA HIS A 504 -18.23 -38.52 13.83
C HIS A 504 -17.65 -39.10 15.11
N LEU A 505 -18.41 -39.98 15.78
CA LEU A 505 -18.06 -40.57 17.09
C LEU A 505 -18.50 -42.03 17.13
N CYS A 506 -17.63 -42.92 17.60
CA CYS A 506 -17.98 -44.33 17.72
C CYS A 506 -19.07 -44.51 18.77
N PHE A 507 -20.06 -45.32 18.42
CA PHE A 507 -21.11 -45.76 19.31
C PHE A 507 -21.48 -47.19 18.93
N THR A 508 -20.77 -48.13 19.55
CA THR A 508 -20.94 -49.56 19.38
C THR A 508 -21.00 -50.19 20.77
N SER A 509 -21.41 -51.46 20.85
CA SER A 509 -21.39 -52.23 22.11
C SER A 509 -20.01 -52.24 22.79
N THR A 510 -18.94 -52.14 22.00
CA THR A 510 -17.55 -52.16 22.46
C THR A 510 -16.91 -50.78 22.58
N SER A 511 -17.58 -49.70 22.15
CA SER A 511 -16.97 -48.36 22.12
C SER A 511 -18.02 -47.24 22.23
N ASN A 512 -18.04 -46.55 23.37
CA ASN A 512 -18.86 -45.35 23.59
C ASN A 512 -18.02 -44.07 23.54
N CYS A 513 -17.47 -43.79 22.36
CA CYS A 513 -16.75 -42.53 22.11
C CYS A 513 -17.69 -41.32 22.19
N PHE A 514 -18.99 -41.49 21.92
CA PHE A 514 -19.95 -40.40 22.02
C PHE A 514 -20.05 -39.83 23.42
N LEU A 515 -20.26 -40.68 24.44
CA LEU A 515 -20.35 -40.23 25.82
C LEU A 515 -19.01 -39.62 26.28
N ARG A 516 -17.90 -40.32 26.02
CA ARG A 516 -16.56 -39.84 26.39
C ARG A 516 -16.27 -38.45 25.80
N PHE A 517 -16.64 -38.22 24.55
CA PHE A 517 -16.40 -36.95 23.87
C PHE A 517 -17.23 -35.78 24.45
N HIS A 518 -18.35 -36.01 25.11
CA HIS A 518 -19.19 -34.93 25.67
C HIS A 518 -19.12 -34.82 27.19
N THR A 519 -18.28 -35.62 27.84
CA THR A 519 -18.15 -35.64 29.32
C THR A 519 -16.71 -35.50 29.84
N LYS A 520 -15.71 -35.71 28.99
CA LYS A 520 -14.28 -35.59 29.31
C LYS A 520 -13.60 -34.80 28.20
#